data_AF-A0A1B8TU49-F1
#
_entry.id   AF-A0A1B8TU49-F1
#
_cell.length_a   1.000
_cell.length_b   1.000
_cell.length_c   1.000
_cell.angle_alpha   90.00
_cell.angle_beta   90.00
_cell.angle_gamma   90.00
#
_symmetry.space_group_name_H-M   'P 1'
#
loop_
_entity.id
_entity.type
_entity.pdbx_description
1 polymer ?
#
loop_
_entity_poly.entity_id
_entity_poly.type
_entity_poly.pdbx_seq_one_letter_code
_entity_poly.pdbx_strand_id
1 'polypeptide(L)'
;MKPLKKVAALAVVLIGILSFSIKETNKVKPSLNLDEINIDELLSSKQFECRPDCDFTFNVETELIKKVRGGNNINAKVYITEKSTGKTSLLSQENIQIKKYKDAIAIEGLVSGDNFKNTILENGDKIIGSSNDQQYAFEELIKNETIYNSYINATNELLRLKRSI
;
A
#
# COMPACT_ATOMS: atom_id res chain seq x y z
N MET A 1 -10.08 -27.67 49.86
CA MET A 1 -10.92 -27.55 48.64
C MET A 1 -10.80 -28.83 47.82
N LYS A 2 -11.92 -29.53 47.56
CA LYS A 2 -11.96 -30.88 46.98
C LYS A 2 -11.19 -30.95 45.64
N PRO A 3 -10.39 -32.00 45.39
CA PRO A 3 -9.51 -32.10 44.22
C PRO A 3 -10.26 -31.96 42.89
N LEU A 4 -11.53 -32.38 42.86
CA LEU A 4 -12.42 -32.27 41.70
C LEU A 4 -12.60 -30.83 41.18
N LYS A 5 -12.66 -29.84 42.09
CA LYS A 5 -12.83 -28.43 41.70
C LYS A 5 -11.57 -27.85 41.07
N LYS A 6 -10.39 -28.37 41.44
CA LYS A 6 -9.10 -27.92 40.88
C LYS A 6 -8.91 -28.44 39.45
N VAL A 7 -9.32 -29.68 39.18
CA VAL A 7 -9.24 -30.30 37.84
C VAL A 7 -10.20 -29.60 36.86
N ALA A 8 -11.44 -29.32 37.30
CA ALA A 8 -12.41 -28.60 36.47
C ALA A 8 -11.95 -27.18 36.11
N ALA A 9 -11.37 -26.45 37.06
CA ALA A 9 -10.81 -25.13 36.79
C ALA A 9 -9.66 -25.18 35.77
N LEU A 10 -8.79 -26.19 35.88
CA LEU A 10 -7.67 -26.37 34.95
C LEU A 10 -8.15 -26.68 33.53
N ALA A 11 -9.21 -27.49 33.39
CA ALA A 11 -9.81 -27.83 32.10
C ALA A 11 -10.43 -26.60 31.43
N VAL A 12 -11.15 -25.75 32.19
CA VAL A 12 -11.76 -24.52 31.66
C VAL A 12 -10.68 -23.53 31.18
N VAL A 13 -9.58 -23.40 31.93
CA VAL A 13 -8.44 -22.55 31.52
C VAL A 13 -7.79 -23.09 30.25
N LEU A 14 -7.59 -24.41 30.14
CA LEU A 14 -7.02 -25.01 28.92
C LEU A 14 -7.91 -24.80 27.69
N ILE A 15 -9.23 -24.99 27.82
CA ILE A 15 -10.19 -24.77 26.72
C ILE A 15 -10.21 -23.30 26.30
N GLY A 16 -10.10 -22.39 27.26
CA GLY A 16 -10.00 -20.95 26.99
C GLY A 16 -8.76 -20.62 26.15
N ILE A 17 -7.58 -21.13 26.54
CA ILE A 17 -6.32 -20.89 25.80
C ILE A 17 -6.38 -21.49 24.39
N LEU A 18 -6.92 -22.71 24.25
CA LEU A 18 -7.01 -23.39 22.93
C LEU A 18 -8.07 -22.77 22.00
N SER A 19 -9.10 -22.12 22.54
CA SER A 19 -10.14 -21.44 21.76
C SER A 19 -9.63 -20.14 21.11
N PHE A 20 -8.56 -19.53 21.64
CA PHE A 20 -7.89 -18.37 21.07
C PHE A 20 -6.70 -18.74 20.19
N SER A 21 -6.67 -19.93 19.59
CA SER A 21 -5.69 -20.23 18.56
C SER A 21 -5.95 -19.33 17.36
N ILE A 22 -5.30 -18.17 17.35
CA ILE A 22 -5.28 -17.20 16.26
C ILE A 22 -4.83 -17.99 15.04
N LYS A 23 -5.79 -18.26 14.14
CA LYS A 23 -5.48 -18.83 12.84
C LYS A 23 -4.77 -17.72 12.07
N GLU A 24 -3.44 -17.68 12.13
CA GLU A 24 -2.64 -16.98 11.16
C GLU A 24 -2.89 -17.65 9.81
N THR A 25 -3.94 -17.21 9.13
CA THR A 25 -4.09 -17.49 7.72
C THR A 25 -3.02 -16.70 6.99
N ASN A 26 -1.86 -17.32 6.81
CA ASN A 26 -1.04 -17.12 5.62
C ASN A 26 -1.84 -17.62 4.40
N LYS A 27 -3.04 -17.06 4.19
CA LYS A 27 -3.78 -17.25 2.96
C LYS A 27 -3.10 -16.33 1.98
N VAL A 28 -2.34 -16.91 1.06
CA VAL A 28 -2.06 -16.29 -0.22
C VAL A 28 -3.42 -15.78 -0.71
N LYS A 29 -3.63 -14.46 -0.67
CA LYS A 29 -4.89 -13.88 -1.13
C LYS A 29 -5.04 -14.31 -2.58
N PRO A 30 -6.21 -14.84 -2.99
CA PRO A 30 -6.41 -15.17 -4.39
C PRO A 30 -6.17 -13.89 -5.20
N SER A 31 -5.23 -13.96 -6.15
CA SER A 31 -4.90 -12.84 -7.01
C SER A 31 -5.97 -12.67 -8.09
N LEU A 32 -6.27 -11.43 -8.44
CA LEU A 32 -7.08 -11.11 -9.62
C LEU A 32 -6.28 -11.44 -10.88
N ASN A 33 -6.97 -11.96 -11.90
CA ASN A 33 -6.41 -12.06 -13.24
C ASN A 33 -6.42 -10.67 -13.89
N LEU A 34 -5.25 -10.06 -14.05
CA LEU A 34 -5.14 -8.71 -14.63
C LEU A 34 -5.29 -8.71 -16.15
N ASP A 35 -5.09 -9.85 -16.82
CA ASP A 35 -5.18 -9.95 -18.28
C ASP A 35 -6.61 -9.75 -18.80
N GLU A 36 -7.61 -9.97 -17.94
CA GLU A 36 -9.04 -9.84 -18.27
C GLU A 36 -9.61 -8.45 -17.92
N ILE A 37 -8.83 -7.58 -17.27
CA ILE A 37 -9.32 -6.30 -16.73
C ILE A 37 -8.62 -5.14 -17.42
N ASN A 38 -9.39 -4.27 -18.08
CA ASN A 38 -8.87 -3.03 -18.65
C ASN A 38 -8.76 -1.94 -17.58
N ILE A 39 -7.57 -1.83 -16.96
CA ILE A 39 -7.31 -0.87 -15.87
C ILE A 39 -7.42 0.58 -16.33
N ASP A 40 -6.97 0.91 -17.55
CA ASP A 40 -6.97 2.28 -18.05
C ASP A 40 -8.40 2.79 -18.28
N GLU A 41 -9.25 1.94 -18.84
CA GLU A 41 -10.67 2.23 -19.02
C GLU A 41 -11.39 2.40 -17.67
N LEU A 42 -11.10 1.52 -16.72
CA LEU A 42 -11.67 1.57 -15.37
C LEU A 42 -11.25 2.81 -14.57
N LEU A 43 -10.01 3.28 -14.75
CA LEU A 43 -9.54 4.52 -14.13
C LEU A 43 -10.10 5.76 -14.83
N SER A 44 -10.25 5.69 -16.15
CA SER A 44 -10.82 6.79 -16.95
C SER A 44 -12.30 7.01 -16.65
N SER A 45 -13.11 5.95 -16.53
CA SER A 45 -14.53 6.07 -16.19
C SER A 45 -14.75 6.72 -14.82
N LYS A 46 -13.89 6.39 -13.85
CA LYS A 46 -13.96 6.96 -12.49
C LYS A 46 -13.74 8.46 -12.43
N GLN A 47 -12.98 9.04 -13.35
CA GLN A 47 -12.67 10.46 -13.33
C GLN A 47 -13.90 11.34 -13.62
N PHE A 48 -14.90 10.80 -14.33
CA PHE A 48 -16.06 11.58 -14.80
C PHE A 48 -17.36 11.23 -14.08
N GLU A 49 -17.37 10.23 -13.20
CA GLU A 49 -18.56 9.74 -12.54
C GLU A 49 -18.72 10.34 -11.13
N CYS A 50 -19.88 10.96 -10.87
CA CYS A 50 -20.22 11.51 -9.55
C CYS A 50 -20.44 10.43 -8.47
N ARG A 51 -20.67 9.17 -8.88
CA ARG A 51 -20.84 8.02 -7.99
C ARG A 51 -20.44 6.74 -8.72
N PRO A 52 -19.13 6.43 -8.78
CA PRO A 52 -18.66 5.31 -9.58
C PRO A 52 -19.09 3.98 -8.98
N ASP A 53 -20.02 3.32 -9.65
CA ASP A 53 -20.48 1.97 -9.31
C ASP A 53 -19.55 0.95 -9.96
N CYS A 54 -18.30 0.93 -9.49
CA CYS A 54 -17.29 0.00 -9.97
C CYS A 54 -17.20 -1.22 -9.07
N ASP A 55 -17.10 -2.40 -9.67
CA ASP A 55 -16.78 -3.65 -8.97
C ASP A 55 -15.38 -3.66 -8.36
N PHE A 56 -14.56 -2.65 -8.67
CA PHE A 56 -13.17 -2.55 -8.26
C PHE A 56 -12.85 -1.28 -7.47
N THR A 57 -11.90 -1.40 -6.56
CA THR A 57 -11.30 -0.31 -5.78
C THR A 57 -9.79 -0.26 -6.01
N PHE A 58 -9.22 0.94 -5.98
CA PHE A 58 -7.78 1.14 -6.10
C PHE A 58 -7.28 1.75 -4.81
N ASN A 59 -6.20 1.18 -4.26
CA ASN A 59 -5.61 1.64 -3.02
C ASN A 59 -4.09 1.67 -3.16
N VAL A 60 -3.47 2.65 -2.50
CA VAL A 60 -2.02 2.75 -2.39
C VAL A 60 -1.62 2.40 -0.98
N GLU A 61 -0.76 1.40 -0.83
CA GLU A 61 -0.11 1.06 0.43
C GLU A 61 1.32 1.62 0.43
N THR A 62 1.79 2.09 1.58
CA THR A 62 3.14 2.65 1.69
C THR A 62 3.90 2.05 2.86
N GLU A 63 5.18 1.77 2.64
CA GLU A 63 6.09 1.18 3.62
C GLU A 63 7.35 2.03 3.74
N LEU A 64 7.82 2.29 4.95
CA LEU A 64 9.06 3.02 5.16
C LEU A 64 10.27 2.10 4.89
N ILE A 65 11.09 2.45 3.89
CA ILE A 65 12.33 1.71 3.59
C ILE A 65 13.47 2.23 4.46
N LYS A 66 13.77 3.53 4.36
CA LYS A 66 14.87 4.16 5.08
C LYS A 66 14.59 5.63 5.37
N LYS A 67 15.04 6.10 6.53
CA LYS A 67 15.07 7.54 6.83
C LYS A 67 16.41 8.09 6.35
N VAL A 68 16.37 9.20 5.62
CA VAL A 68 17.57 9.88 5.14
C VAL A 68 17.64 11.30 5.72
N ARG A 69 18.80 11.95 5.63
CA ARG A 69 18.89 13.35 6.01
C ARG A 69 18.05 14.18 5.04
N GLY A 70 17.12 14.97 5.57
CA GLY A 70 16.20 15.79 4.78
C GLY A 70 14.96 15.07 4.23
N GLY A 71 14.85 13.74 4.36
CA GLY A 71 13.72 13.01 3.76
C GLY A 71 13.47 11.62 4.33
N ASN A 72 12.49 10.94 3.77
CA ASN A 72 12.18 9.53 4.01
C ASN A 72 12.05 8.85 2.66
N ASN A 73 12.68 7.69 2.49
CA ASN A 73 12.46 6.85 1.32
C ASN A 73 11.44 5.79 1.71
N ILE A 74 10.38 5.70 0.92
CA ILE A 74 9.27 4.77 1.10
C ILE A 74 9.16 3.88 -0.13
N ASN A 75 8.48 2.75 0.03
CA ASN A 75 7.98 1.95 -1.06
C ASN A 75 6.48 2.23 -1.17
N ALA A 76 5.99 2.59 -2.35
CA ALA A 76 4.58 2.78 -2.63
C ALA A 76 4.09 1.69 -3.57
N LYS A 77 3.01 1.00 -3.19
CA LYS A 77 2.42 -0.12 -3.92
C LYS A 77 0.99 0.22 -4.29
N VAL A 78 0.66 0.13 -5.57
CA VAL A 78 -0.70 0.35 -6.08
C VAL A 78 -1.38 -1.00 -6.23
N TYR A 79 -2.53 -1.16 -5.57
CA TYR A 79 -3.33 -2.37 -5.62
C TYR A 79 -4.69 -2.10 -6.25
N ILE A 80 -5.18 -3.08 -7.02
CA ILE A 80 -6.59 -3.22 -7.37
C ILE A 80 -7.24 -4.29 -6.51
N THR A 81 -8.46 -4.03 -6.05
CA THR A 81 -9.27 -4.97 -5.25
C THR A 81 -10.67 -5.09 -5.82
N GLU A 82 -11.11 -6.31 -6.10
CA GLU A 82 -12.49 -6.61 -6.48
C GLU A 82 -13.37 -6.61 -5.23
N LYS A 83 -14.43 -5.81 -5.22
CA LYS A 83 -15.34 -5.61 -4.08
C LYS A 83 -16.14 -6.87 -3.73
N SER A 84 -16.55 -7.63 -4.75
CA SER A 84 -17.41 -8.81 -4.58
C SER A 84 -16.67 -9.96 -3.90
N THR A 85 -15.40 -10.18 -4.24
CA THR A 85 -14.60 -11.31 -3.75
C THR A 85 -13.52 -10.92 -2.73
N GLY A 86 -13.15 -9.63 -2.67
CA GLY A 86 -12.01 -9.15 -1.89
C GLY A 86 -10.65 -9.56 -2.43
N LYS A 87 -10.58 -10.13 -3.64
CA LYS A 87 -9.31 -10.48 -4.29
C LYS A 87 -8.53 -9.23 -4.63
N THR A 88 -7.21 -9.29 -4.45
CA THR A 88 -6.30 -8.16 -4.62
C THR A 88 -5.16 -8.51 -5.55
N SER A 89 -4.77 -7.60 -6.44
CA SER A 89 -3.56 -7.72 -7.26
C SER A 89 -2.73 -6.44 -7.23
N LEU A 90 -1.41 -6.61 -7.26
CA LEU A 90 -0.46 -5.50 -7.36
C LEU A 90 -0.41 -5.02 -8.81
N LEU A 91 -0.62 -3.73 -9.03
CA LEU A 91 -0.52 -3.11 -10.34
C LEU A 91 0.86 -2.52 -10.59
N SER A 92 1.42 -1.85 -9.58
CA SER A 92 2.69 -1.15 -9.69
C SER A 92 3.35 -0.95 -8.33
N GLN A 93 4.67 -0.82 -8.32
CA GLN A 93 5.45 -0.57 -7.11
C GLN A 93 6.66 0.32 -7.41
N GLU A 94 6.85 1.37 -6.61
CA GLU A 94 7.98 2.30 -6.77
C GLU A 94 8.59 2.71 -5.43
N ASN A 95 9.88 3.04 -5.48
CA ASN A 95 10.55 3.69 -4.36
C ASN A 95 10.46 5.20 -4.51
N ILE A 96 9.93 5.87 -3.49
CA ILE A 96 9.67 7.31 -3.50
C ILE A 96 10.40 7.98 -2.35
N GLN A 97 11.05 9.10 -2.63
CA GLN A 97 11.66 9.97 -1.65
C GLN A 97 10.73 11.15 -1.33
N ILE A 98 10.38 11.24 -0.06
CA ILE A 98 9.52 12.25 0.51
C ILE A 98 10.35 13.21 1.35
N LYS A 99 10.31 14.51 1.02
CA LYS A 99 10.98 15.55 1.81
C LYS A 99 10.30 15.74 3.15
N LYS A 100 11.07 15.94 4.23
CA LYS A 100 10.51 16.20 5.57
C LYS A 100 9.85 17.58 5.68
N TYR A 101 10.35 18.55 4.93
CA TYR A 101 9.84 19.93 4.85
C TYR A 101 10.17 20.50 3.46
N LYS A 102 9.48 21.56 3.05
CA LYS A 102 9.51 22.12 1.69
C LYS A 102 10.94 22.39 1.17
N ASP A 103 11.78 22.95 2.04
CA ASP A 103 13.15 23.34 1.69
C ASP A 103 14.19 22.28 2.07
N ALA A 104 13.76 21.07 2.41
CA ALA A 104 14.69 20.00 2.74
C ALA A 104 15.40 19.53 1.48
N ILE A 105 16.73 19.55 1.53
CA ILE A 105 17.58 18.84 0.57
C ILE A 105 17.73 17.43 1.12
N ALA A 106 17.10 16.47 0.46
CA ALA A 106 17.33 15.07 0.75
C ALA A 106 18.72 14.71 0.18
N ILE A 107 19.65 14.35 1.07
CA ILE A 107 20.95 13.86 0.62
C ILE A 107 20.72 12.46 0.06
N GLU A 108 20.87 12.32 -1.25
CA GLU A 108 20.81 11.05 -1.94
C GLU A 108 21.89 10.13 -1.37
N GLY A 109 21.51 9.26 -0.43
CA GLY A 109 22.40 8.19 -0.03
C GLY A 109 22.56 7.27 -1.22
N LEU A 110 23.73 7.33 -1.86
CA LEU A 110 24.21 6.49 -2.97
C LEU A 110 23.28 5.30 -3.22
N VAL A 111 22.28 5.50 -4.09
CA VAL A 111 21.51 4.37 -4.61
C VAL A 111 22.43 3.78 -5.67
N SER A 112 23.25 2.82 -5.26
CA SER A 112 24.07 2.02 -6.16
C SER A 112 23.13 1.20 -7.05
N GLY A 113 22.86 1.69 -8.25
CA GLY A 113 22.02 1.01 -9.23
C GLY A 113 21.67 1.93 -10.41
N ASP A 114 21.83 1.40 -11.60
CA ASP A 114 21.79 2.05 -12.90
C ASP A 114 20.53 2.89 -13.22
N ASN A 115 20.73 3.99 -13.96
CA ASN A 115 19.77 4.61 -14.89
C ASN A 115 18.30 4.81 -14.43
N PHE A 116 18.03 5.03 -13.15
CA PHE A 116 16.66 5.32 -12.71
C PHE A 116 16.19 6.69 -13.24
N LYS A 117 15.04 6.71 -13.93
CA LYS A 117 14.35 7.95 -14.29
C LYS A 117 13.91 8.63 -12.99
N ASN A 118 14.60 9.72 -12.67
CA ASN A 118 14.22 10.61 -11.58
C ASN A 118 13.00 11.44 -12.01
N THR A 119 11.80 10.91 -11.82
CA THR A 119 10.55 11.65 -12.05
C THR A 119 10.13 12.37 -10.77
N ILE A 120 9.75 13.65 -10.88
CA ILE A 120 9.23 14.44 -9.76
C ILE A 120 7.70 14.49 -9.89
N LEU A 121 7.00 14.10 -8.84
CA LEU A 121 5.54 14.17 -8.75
C LEU A 121 5.08 15.61 -8.49
N GLU A 122 3.80 15.90 -8.76
CA GLU A 122 3.22 17.23 -8.59
C GLU A 122 3.34 17.78 -7.16
N ASN A 123 3.34 16.90 -6.16
CA ASN A 123 3.52 17.26 -4.76
C ASN A 123 4.99 17.45 -4.34
N GLY A 124 5.94 17.33 -5.28
CA GLY A 124 7.37 17.48 -5.06
C GLY A 124 8.08 16.24 -4.49
N ASP A 125 7.39 15.12 -4.35
CA ASP A 125 8.01 13.83 -4.03
C ASP A 125 8.76 13.29 -5.26
N LYS A 126 9.83 12.54 -5.04
CA LYS A 126 10.74 12.08 -6.10
C LYS A 126 10.71 10.56 -6.23
N ILE A 127 10.41 10.04 -7.41
CA ILE A 127 10.60 8.62 -7.72
C ILE A 127 12.11 8.37 -7.86
N ILE A 128 12.63 7.43 -7.08
CA ILE A 128 14.07 7.13 -6.95
C ILE A 128 14.42 5.70 -7.33
N GLY A 129 13.48 4.94 -7.90
CA GLY A 129 13.76 3.66 -8.52
C GLY A 129 12.53 2.78 -8.69
N SER A 130 12.45 2.16 -9.87
CA SER A 130 11.40 1.23 -10.29
C SER A 130 11.81 -0.22 -10.10
N SER A 131 10.86 -1.06 -9.74
CA SER A 131 10.93 -2.46 -10.14
C SER A 131 10.43 -2.54 -11.58
N ASN A 132 11.24 -3.04 -12.52
CA ASN A 132 10.90 -3.05 -13.95
C ASN A 132 9.95 -4.20 -14.34
N ASP A 133 9.40 -4.93 -13.37
CA ASP A 133 8.70 -6.18 -13.61
C ASP A 133 7.17 -6.07 -13.49
N GLN A 134 6.61 -4.87 -13.26
CA GLN A 134 5.17 -4.68 -13.17
C GLN A 134 4.53 -4.28 -14.51
N GLN A 135 3.28 -4.74 -14.69
CA GLN A 135 2.46 -4.49 -15.88
C GLN A 135 2.15 -3.01 -16.09
N TYR A 136 2.07 -2.21 -15.02
CA TYR A 136 1.72 -0.79 -15.07
C TYR A 136 2.81 0.08 -14.44
N ALA A 137 3.09 1.21 -15.07
CA ALA A 137 4.02 2.21 -14.55
C ALA A 137 3.32 3.08 -13.50
N PHE A 138 3.92 3.20 -12.32
CA PHE A 138 3.36 4.02 -11.23
C PHE A 138 3.22 5.48 -11.63
N GLU A 139 4.17 6.01 -12.41
CA GLU A 139 4.15 7.40 -12.89
C GLU A 139 2.94 7.70 -13.78
N GLU A 140 2.38 6.68 -14.44
CA GLU A 140 1.14 6.81 -15.21
C GLU A 140 -0.08 6.67 -14.31
N LEU A 141 -0.10 5.66 -13.43
CA LEU A 141 -1.22 5.41 -12.52
C LEU A 141 -1.48 6.56 -11.55
N ILE A 142 -0.42 7.19 -11.03
CA ILE A 142 -0.53 8.26 -10.03
C ILE A 142 -1.13 9.56 -10.59
N LYS A 143 -1.26 9.70 -11.93
CA LYS A 143 -1.96 10.82 -12.56
C LYS A 143 -3.47 10.76 -12.33
N ASN A 144 -4.01 9.58 -12.01
CA ASN A 144 -5.42 9.44 -11.67
C ASN A 144 -5.68 9.94 -10.24
N GLU A 145 -6.68 10.79 -10.08
CA GLU A 145 -7.04 11.40 -8.79
C GLU A 145 -7.33 10.37 -7.68
N THR A 146 -7.96 9.23 -8.02
CA THR A 146 -8.26 8.18 -7.02
C THR A 146 -6.97 7.62 -6.43
N ILE A 147 -5.98 7.35 -7.30
CA ILE A 147 -4.70 6.77 -6.90
C ILE A 147 -3.86 7.83 -6.17
N TYR A 148 -3.83 9.05 -6.69
CA TYR A 148 -3.14 10.17 -6.05
C TYR A 148 -3.66 10.46 -4.64
N ASN A 149 -4.98 10.54 -4.46
CA ASN A 149 -5.58 10.80 -3.15
C ASN A 149 -5.30 9.66 -2.17
N SER A 150 -5.35 8.41 -2.64
CA SER A 150 -4.97 7.25 -1.84
C SER A 150 -3.50 7.31 -1.42
N TYR A 151 -2.59 7.71 -2.33
CA TYR A 151 -1.17 7.90 -2.04
C TYR A 151 -0.93 9.01 -1.01
N ILE A 152 -1.58 10.17 -1.14
CA ILE A 152 -1.47 11.27 -0.18
C ILE A 152 -1.95 10.82 1.21
N ASN A 153 -3.06 10.10 1.28
CA ASN A 153 -3.56 9.55 2.55
C ASN A 153 -2.59 8.56 3.18
N ALA A 154 -2.10 7.59 2.41
CA ALA A 154 -1.17 6.58 2.88
C ALA A 154 0.13 7.20 3.40
N THR A 155 0.68 8.20 2.69
CA THR A 155 1.90 8.90 3.12
C THR A 155 1.66 9.80 4.34
N ASN A 156 0.50 10.47 4.42
CA ASN A 156 0.11 11.22 5.60
C ASN A 156 0.04 10.32 6.84
N GLU A 157 -0.56 9.14 6.73
CA GLU A 157 -0.65 8.17 7.81
C GLU A 157 0.74 7.65 8.22
N LEU A 158 1.53 7.18 7.25
CA LEU A 158 2.85 6.60 7.49
C LEU A 158 3.82 7.58 8.14
N LEU A 159 3.84 8.82 7.66
CA LEU A 159 4.84 9.83 8.03
C LEU A 159 4.29 10.93 8.94
N ARG A 160 3.01 10.85 9.34
CA ARG A 160 2.30 11.86 10.15
C ARG A 160 2.34 13.25 9.53
N LEU A 161 2.17 13.31 8.21
CA LEU A 161 2.14 14.55 7.45
C LEU A 161 0.71 15.12 7.43
N LYS A 162 0.60 16.41 7.09
CA LYS A 162 -0.68 17.13 6.94
C LYS A 162 -0.80 17.69 5.53
N ARG A 163 -0.65 16.84 4.52
CA ARG A 163 -0.83 17.23 3.11
C ARG A 163 -2.32 17.20 2.76
N SER A 164 -2.81 18.24 2.11
CA SER A 164 -4.21 18.29 1.66
C SER A 164 -4.39 17.48 0.37
N ILE A 165 -5.60 16.93 0.24
CA ILE A 165 -6.18 16.44 -1.01
C ILE A 165 -6.80 17.62 -1.74
#